data_AF-A0A257TNJ5-F1
#
_entry.id   AF-A0A257TNJ5-F1
#
_cell.length_a   1.000
_cell.length_b   1.000
_cell.length_c   1.000
_cell.angle_alpha   90.00
_cell.angle_beta   90.00
_cell.angle_gamma   90.00
#
_symmetry.space_group_name_H-M   'P 1'
#
loop_
_entity.id
_entity.type
_entity.pdbx_description
1 polymer ?
#
loop_
_entity_poly.entity_id
_entity_poly.type
_entity_poly.pdbx_seq_one_letter_code
_entity_poly.pdbx_strand_id
1 'polypeptide(L)'
;MKIGAVLLMAFAFAACSKSSSTSSNPTGPSSSDTTVSFVSEVQPIFTANCAVSGCHVSSGTIAPMSLEAGKSYANLVNVLSTEDASYYRVKPSNSDSSYLYLKITGAAGTRMPLNRQALGQAQIGTIKSWIDQGAKNN
;
A
#
# COMPACT_ATOMS: atom_id res chain seq x y z
N MET A 1 -60.78 -43.76 -10.12
CA MET A 1 -61.16 -42.71 -9.14
C MET A 1 -59.91 -41.91 -8.79
N LYS A 2 -60.05 -40.56 -8.77
CA LYS A 2 -59.06 -39.50 -8.44
C LYS A 2 -58.10 -39.20 -9.62
N ILE A 3 -58.42 -38.27 -10.54
CA ILE A 3 -58.57 -36.80 -10.43
C ILE A 3 -57.25 -36.12 -10.06
N GLY A 4 -56.78 -35.23 -10.92
CA GLY A 4 -55.75 -34.25 -10.60
C GLY A 4 -55.06 -33.65 -11.81
N ALA A 5 -55.81 -33.00 -12.71
CA ALA A 5 -55.24 -32.13 -13.73
C ALA A 5 -54.59 -30.91 -13.03
N VAL A 6 -53.32 -30.65 -13.31
CA VAL A 6 -52.67 -29.38 -12.98
C VAL A 6 -52.10 -28.79 -14.26
N LEU A 7 -52.56 -27.56 -14.47
CA LEU A 7 -52.50 -26.70 -15.64
C LEU A 7 -51.06 -26.34 -16.03
N LEU A 8 -50.74 -26.47 -17.33
CA LEU A 8 -49.58 -25.83 -17.95
C LEU A 8 -49.72 -24.30 -17.84
N MET A 9 -48.70 -23.64 -17.30
CA MET A 9 -48.54 -22.19 -17.48
C MET A 9 -47.09 -21.92 -17.90
N ALA A 10 -46.90 -21.73 -19.20
CA ALA A 10 -45.65 -21.27 -19.78
C ALA A 10 -45.47 -19.79 -19.45
N PHE A 11 -44.44 -19.46 -18.65
CA PHE A 11 -44.00 -18.09 -18.46
C PHE A 11 -42.84 -17.80 -19.41
N ALA A 12 -43.15 -17.14 -20.51
CA ALA A 12 -42.16 -16.52 -21.39
C ALA A 12 -41.64 -15.24 -20.73
N PHE A 13 -40.45 -15.29 -20.13
CA PHE A 13 -39.73 -14.08 -19.76
C PHE A 13 -38.93 -13.58 -20.96
N ALA A 14 -39.48 -12.57 -21.62
CA ALA A 14 -38.74 -11.72 -22.56
C ALA A 14 -37.64 -10.97 -21.78
N ALA A 15 -36.41 -11.48 -21.83
CA ALA A 15 -35.24 -10.74 -21.39
C ALA A 15 -34.84 -9.75 -22.49
N CYS A 16 -35.22 -8.49 -22.32
CA CYS A 16 -34.77 -7.39 -23.17
C CYS A 16 -33.27 -7.14 -22.96
N SER A 17 -32.49 -7.22 -24.03
CA SER A 17 -31.14 -6.66 -24.09
C SER A 17 -31.22 -5.12 -24.05
N LYS A 18 -31.10 -4.53 -22.86
CA LYS A 18 -30.89 -3.08 -22.74
C LYS A 18 -29.38 -2.80 -22.78
N SER A 19 -28.84 -2.66 -23.98
CA SER A 19 -27.56 -1.97 -24.18
C SER A 19 -27.76 -0.52 -23.72
N SER A 20 -27.33 -0.23 -22.49
CA SER A 20 -27.32 1.11 -21.92
C SER A 20 -25.87 1.52 -21.81
N SER A 21 -25.34 1.98 -22.94
CA SER A 21 -24.14 2.78 -23.01
C SER A 21 -24.39 4.05 -22.19
N THR A 22 -24.09 4.00 -20.90
CA THR A 22 -24.02 5.20 -20.08
C THR A 22 -22.57 5.66 -20.11
N SER A 23 -22.20 6.29 -21.23
CA SER A 23 -21.14 7.29 -21.22
C SER A 23 -21.68 8.52 -20.53
N SER A 24 -21.24 8.73 -19.30
CA SER A 24 -21.12 10.05 -18.67
C SER A 24 -19.77 10.08 -17.95
N ASN A 25 -18.81 10.65 -18.67
CA ASN A 25 -17.49 11.15 -18.29
C ASN A 25 -17.58 12.21 -17.14
N PRO A 26 -16.50 12.80 -16.59
CA PRO A 26 -15.09 12.40 -16.42
C PRO A 26 -14.60 12.50 -14.93
N THR A 27 -13.38 12.01 -14.66
CA THR A 27 -12.52 12.40 -13.51
C THR A 27 -13.02 12.11 -12.09
N GLY A 28 -12.79 10.89 -11.59
CA GLY A 28 -12.33 10.79 -10.19
C GLY A 28 -10.95 11.42 -10.11
N PRO A 29 -10.60 12.22 -9.09
CA PRO A 29 -9.24 12.73 -8.99
C PRO A 29 -8.30 11.53 -8.97
N SER A 30 -7.56 11.37 -10.06
CA SER A 30 -6.24 10.76 -10.01
C SER A 30 -5.57 11.37 -8.80
N SER A 31 -5.44 10.60 -7.71
CA SER A 31 -5.10 11.11 -6.38
C SER A 31 -3.63 11.53 -6.25
N SER A 32 -3.05 11.99 -7.35
CA SER A 32 -1.65 12.37 -7.47
C SER A 32 -1.41 13.87 -7.20
N ASP A 33 -2.44 14.66 -6.94
CA ASP A 33 -2.29 16.12 -6.79
C ASP A 33 -2.18 16.59 -5.33
N THR A 34 -2.54 15.74 -4.36
CA THR A 34 -2.25 16.04 -2.95
C THR A 34 -0.87 15.53 -2.60
N THR A 35 -0.01 16.46 -2.17
CA THR A 35 1.32 16.11 -1.67
C THR A 35 1.19 15.37 -0.35
N VAL A 36 1.71 14.14 -0.29
CA VAL A 36 1.77 13.32 0.93
C VAL A 36 2.76 13.96 1.91
N SER A 37 2.34 14.12 3.16
CA SER A 37 3.20 14.59 4.25
C SER A 37 3.92 13.42 4.92
N PHE A 38 5.25 13.53 5.00
CA PHE A 38 6.04 12.57 5.75
C PHE A 38 5.63 12.55 7.22
N VAL A 39 5.51 13.72 7.85
CA VAL A 39 5.28 13.83 9.29
C VAL A 39 3.88 13.36 9.68
N SER A 40 2.86 13.71 8.90
CA SER A 40 1.47 13.44 9.27
C SER A 40 0.87 12.17 8.67
N GLU A 41 1.45 11.62 7.59
CA GLU A 41 0.88 10.44 6.91
C GLU A 41 1.82 9.23 6.93
N VAL A 42 3.13 9.42 6.69
CA VAL A 42 4.08 8.30 6.60
C VAL A 42 4.64 7.90 7.97
N GLN A 43 5.08 8.85 8.77
CA GLN A 43 5.67 8.58 10.09
C GLN A 43 4.70 7.84 11.04
N PRO A 44 3.38 8.12 11.06
CA PRO A 44 2.44 7.33 11.86
C PRO A 44 2.39 5.85 11.44
N ILE A 45 2.53 5.55 10.15
CA ILE A 45 2.59 4.17 9.65
C ILE A 45 3.85 3.48 10.20
N PHE A 46 5.00 4.14 10.14
CA PHE A 46 6.23 3.59 10.71
C PHE A 46 6.14 3.39 12.21
N THR A 47 5.56 4.35 12.93
CA THR A 47 5.41 4.28 14.38
C THR A 47 4.55 3.10 14.81
N ALA A 48 3.42 2.87 14.12
CA ALA A 48 2.49 1.79 14.46
C ALA A 48 3.01 0.39 14.07
N ASN A 49 3.74 0.28 12.96
CA ASN A 49 4.00 -1.02 12.34
C ASN A 49 5.47 -1.45 12.35
N CYS A 50 6.41 -0.51 12.40
CA CYS A 50 7.83 -0.76 12.17
C CYS A 50 8.70 -0.40 13.39
N ALA A 51 8.51 0.79 13.96
CA ALA A 51 9.21 1.29 15.14
C ALA A 51 8.59 0.74 16.43
N VAL A 52 8.43 -0.59 16.47
CA VAL A 52 7.95 -1.32 17.65
C VAL A 52 9.12 -1.95 18.40
N SER A 53 8.90 -2.24 19.68
CA SER A 53 9.92 -2.83 20.56
C SER A 53 10.62 -4.03 19.90
N GLY A 54 11.94 -3.94 19.81
CA GLY A 54 12.80 -4.98 19.23
C GLY A 54 12.97 -4.96 17.71
N CYS A 55 12.17 -4.21 16.93
CA CYS A 55 12.25 -4.21 15.46
C CYS A 55 13.13 -3.07 14.91
N HIS A 56 12.53 -1.90 14.65
CA HIS A 56 13.23 -0.73 14.08
C HIS A 56 13.20 0.47 15.04
N VAL A 57 13.69 0.25 16.25
CA VAL A 57 13.84 1.27 17.29
C VAL A 57 15.32 1.46 17.60
N SER A 58 15.69 2.53 18.30
CA SER A 58 17.10 2.81 18.61
C SER A 58 17.78 1.72 19.43
N SER A 59 17.02 1.01 20.26
CA SER A 59 17.47 -0.15 21.02
C SER A 59 17.24 -1.48 20.29
N GLY A 60 16.79 -1.44 19.03
CA GLY A 60 16.48 -2.61 18.23
C GLY A 60 17.75 -3.33 17.77
N THR A 61 17.69 -4.65 17.76
CA THR A 61 18.82 -5.51 17.36
C THR A 61 18.62 -6.15 15.98
N ILE A 62 17.40 -6.09 15.44
CA ILE A 62 17.01 -6.74 14.18
C ILE A 62 17.54 -6.00 12.96
N ALA A 63 17.67 -4.67 13.03
CA ALA A 63 18.28 -3.87 11.97
C ALA A 63 18.97 -2.64 12.54
N PRO A 64 20.11 -2.20 11.97
CA PRO A 64 20.88 -1.05 12.44
C PRO A 64 20.25 0.28 11.98
N MET A 65 18.93 0.45 12.19
CA MET A 65 18.22 1.68 11.89
C MET A 65 16.99 1.85 12.79
N SER A 66 16.80 3.08 13.26
CA SER A 66 15.58 3.49 13.96
C SER A 66 14.63 4.19 12.99
N LEU A 67 13.36 3.76 13.01
CA LEU A 67 12.25 4.39 12.31
C LEU A 67 11.35 5.19 13.26
N GLU A 68 11.83 5.46 14.47
CA GLU A 68 11.18 6.36 15.42
C GLU A 68 11.10 7.79 14.84
N ALA A 69 10.08 8.53 15.28
CA ALA A 69 9.90 9.92 14.89
C ALA A 69 11.16 10.74 15.22
N GLY A 70 11.56 11.60 14.28
CA GLY A 70 12.80 12.39 14.37
C GLY A 70 14.07 11.66 13.92
N LYS A 71 14.03 10.34 13.65
CA LYS A 71 15.19 9.54 13.20
C LYS A 71 14.96 8.89 11.84
N SER A 72 13.74 8.43 11.60
CA SER A 72 13.30 7.70 10.41
C SER A 72 13.75 8.31 9.07
N TYR A 73 13.48 9.59 8.84
CA TYR A 73 13.77 10.24 7.55
C TYR A 73 15.26 10.16 7.19
N ALA A 74 16.13 10.61 8.10
CA ALA A 74 17.57 10.63 7.91
C ALA A 74 18.17 9.22 7.79
N ASN A 75 17.52 8.21 8.38
CA ASN A 75 17.92 6.81 8.25
C ASN A 75 17.45 6.15 6.94
N LEU A 76 16.51 6.74 6.21
CA LEU A 76 15.88 6.14 5.05
C LEU A 76 16.27 6.81 3.74
N VAL A 77 16.09 8.12 3.63
CA VAL A 77 16.11 8.82 2.35
C VAL A 77 17.55 9.03 1.90
N ASN A 78 17.87 8.56 0.69
CA ASN A 78 19.23 8.58 0.12
C ASN A 78 20.30 7.85 0.95
N VAL A 79 19.88 6.91 1.82
CA VAL A 79 20.79 6.04 2.56
C VAL A 79 20.86 4.68 1.88
N LEU A 80 22.06 4.16 1.60
CA LEU A 80 22.21 2.83 1.02
C LEU A 80 21.64 1.75 1.95
N SER A 81 20.99 0.75 1.37
CA SER A 81 20.56 -0.42 2.12
C SER A 81 21.77 -1.22 2.59
N THR A 82 21.68 -1.73 3.82
CA THR A 82 22.72 -2.58 4.43
C THR A 82 22.56 -4.05 4.04
N GLU A 83 21.38 -4.45 3.61
CA GLU A 83 21.12 -5.82 3.12
C GLU A 83 21.52 -5.94 1.64
N ASP A 84 21.37 -4.87 0.85
CA ASP A 84 21.74 -4.83 -0.57
C ASP A 84 22.16 -3.41 -0.98
N ALA A 85 23.47 -3.20 -1.11
CA ALA A 85 24.05 -1.89 -1.42
C ALA A 85 23.75 -1.38 -2.85
N SER A 86 23.09 -2.16 -3.70
CA SER A 86 22.63 -1.69 -5.01
C SER A 86 21.38 -0.79 -4.93
N TYR A 87 20.69 -0.79 -3.78
CA TYR A 87 19.50 0.02 -3.54
C TYR A 87 19.74 1.07 -2.46
N TYR A 88 19.09 2.23 -2.61
CA TYR A 88 18.79 3.09 -1.47
C TYR A 88 17.62 2.51 -0.69
N ARG A 89 17.63 2.68 0.64
CA ARG A 89 16.50 2.34 1.52
C ARG A 89 15.23 3.06 1.02
N VAL A 90 15.35 4.35 0.76
CA VAL A 90 14.40 5.13 -0.03
C VAL A 90 15.15 5.91 -1.10
N LYS A 91 14.83 5.63 -2.37
CA LYS A 91 15.26 6.41 -3.53
C LYS A 91 14.12 7.37 -3.92
N PRO A 92 14.27 8.68 -3.71
CA PRO A 92 13.27 9.66 -4.12
C PRO A 92 12.83 9.48 -5.57
N SER A 93 11.54 9.68 -5.82
CA SER A 93 10.89 9.61 -7.14
C SER A 93 10.89 8.22 -7.79
N ASN A 94 11.28 7.16 -7.08
CA ASN A 94 11.28 5.81 -7.63
C ASN A 94 11.06 4.74 -6.54
N SER A 95 9.79 4.43 -6.27
CA SER A 95 9.39 3.36 -5.34
C SER A 95 9.86 1.97 -5.77
N ASP A 96 9.84 1.66 -7.06
CA ASP A 96 10.26 0.34 -7.58
C ASP A 96 11.76 0.06 -7.34
N SER A 97 12.57 1.12 -7.22
CA SER A 97 13.99 1.05 -6.87
C SER A 97 14.27 1.46 -5.41
N SER A 98 13.26 1.46 -4.54
CA SER A 98 13.39 1.76 -3.11
C SER A 98 13.28 0.49 -2.27
N TYR A 99 14.35 0.13 -1.55
CA TYR A 99 14.41 -1.12 -0.79
C TYR A 99 13.27 -1.23 0.25
N LEU A 100 12.88 -0.12 0.87
CA LEU A 100 11.72 -0.06 1.78
C LEU A 100 10.45 -0.59 1.10
N TYR A 101 10.15 -0.11 -0.11
CA TYR A 101 8.94 -0.49 -0.84
C TYR A 101 8.98 -1.97 -1.24
N LEU A 102 10.14 -2.46 -1.70
CA LEU A 102 10.35 -3.87 -2.01
C LEU A 102 10.17 -4.77 -0.78
N LYS A 103 10.64 -4.34 0.40
CA LYS A 103 10.50 -5.10 1.64
C LYS A 103 9.05 -5.15 2.12
N ILE A 104 8.28 -4.06 2.05
CA ILE A 104 6.88 -4.05 2.52
C ILE A 104 5.92 -4.77 1.57
N THR A 105 6.28 -4.90 0.29
CA THR A 105 5.53 -5.66 -0.72
C THR A 105 5.97 -7.12 -0.84
N GLY A 106 7.12 -7.48 -0.25
CA GLY A 106 7.68 -8.83 -0.31
C GLY A 106 8.42 -9.14 -1.63
N ALA A 107 8.74 -8.12 -2.42
CA ALA A 107 9.52 -8.25 -3.65
C ALA A 107 11.04 -8.38 -3.41
N ALA A 108 11.52 -8.07 -2.20
CA ALA A 108 12.91 -8.30 -1.80
C ALA A 108 13.01 -8.91 -0.40
N GLY A 109 13.85 -9.93 -0.26
CA GLY A 109 14.10 -10.61 1.01
C GLY A 109 12.82 -11.12 1.69
N THR A 110 12.83 -11.17 3.03
CA THR A 110 11.61 -11.46 3.79
C THR A 110 10.74 -10.21 3.92
N ARG A 111 9.44 -10.36 3.67
CA ARG A 111 8.45 -9.27 3.72
C ARG A 111 8.36 -8.64 5.11
N MET A 112 8.43 -7.31 5.15
CA MET A 112 8.24 -6.50 6.36
C MET A 112 6.79 -6.02 6.50
N PRO A 113 6.24 -5.93 7.72
CA PRO A 113 6.88 -6.27 8.99
C PRO A 113 7.04 -7.79 9.19
N LEU A 114 8.22 -8.23 9.65
CA LEU A 114 8.59 -9.64 9.82
C LEU A 114 7.69 -10.32 10.87
N ASN A 115 7.15 -11.50 10.57
CA ASN A 115 6.31 -12.29 11.47
C ASN A 115 5.12 -11.53 12.07
N ARG A 116 4.66 -10.49 11.38
CA ARG A 116 3.51 -9.67 11.76
C ARG A 116 2.59 -9.48 10.56
N GLN A 117 1.41 -8.95 10.83
CA GLN A 117 0.43 -8.61 9.81
C GLN A 117 1.07 -7.71 8.74
N ALA A 118 0.74 -7.97 7.47
CA ALA A 118 1.16 -7.11 6.38
C ALA A 118 0.50 -5.73 6.48
N LEU A 119 1.19 -4.71 5.97
CA LEU A 119 0.58 -3.40 5.83
C LEU A 119 -0.66 -3.50 4.93
N GLY A 120 -1.69 -2.71 5.27
CA GLY A 120 -2.85 -2.57 4.39
C GLY A 120 -2.47 -1.88 3.09
N GLN A 121 -3.23 -2.13 2.02
CA GLN A 121 -2.96 -1.55 0.69
C GLN A 121 -2.96 -0.01 0.72
N ALA A 122 -3.80 0.61 1.55
CA ALA A 122 -3.80 2.06 1.73
C ALA A 122 -2.47 2.57 2.31
N GLN A 123 -1.91 1.90 3.32
CA GLN A 123 -0.63 2.28 3.94
C GLN A 123 0.54 2.08 2.96
N ILE A 124 0.53 0.98 2.19
CA ILE A 124 1.50 0.75 1.13
C ILE A 124 1.39 1.86 0.07
N GLY A 125 0.17 2.23 -0.32
CA GLY A 125 -0.11 3.32 -1.25
C GLY A 125 0.40 4.68 -0.75
N THR A 126 0.18 5.03 0.52
CA THR A 126 0.72 6.25 1.13
C THR A 126 2.25 6.29 1.07
N ILE A 127 2.93 5.19 1.43
CA ILE A 127 4.40 5.10 1.36
C ILE A 127 4.87 5.22 -0.09
N LYS A 128 4.22 4.52 -1.02
CA LYS A 128 4.55 4.56 -2.46
C LYS A 128 4.44 5.98 -3.00
N SER A 129 3.30 6.63 -2.77
CA SER A 129 3.03 8.00 -3.22
C SER A 129 4.03 8.99 -2.62
N TRP A 130 4.35 8.89 -1.33
CA TRP A 130 5.38 9.72 -0.71
C TRP A 130 6.74 9.55 -1.40
N ILE A 131 7.17 8.32 -1.67
CA ILE A 131 8.44 8.05 -2.37
C ILE A 131 8.40 8.66 -3.78
N ASP A 132 7.35 8.37 -4.55
CA ASP A 132 7.22 8.80 -5.94
C ASP A 132 7.09 10.34 -6.07
N GLN A 133 6.56 11.02 -5.05
CA GLN A 133 6.51 12.48 -4.96
C GLN A 133 7.84 13.12 -4.50
N GLY A 134 8.92 12.33 -4.45
CA GLY A 134 10.27 12.81 -4.12
C GLY A 134 10.65 12.67 -2.65
N ALA A 135 9.91 11.88 -1.87
CA ALA A 135 10.19 11.57 -0.48
C ALA A 135 10.49 12.81 0.38
N LYS A 136 9.65 13.84 0.30
CA LYS A 136 9.84 15.12 1.02
C LYS A 136 9.76 14.93 2.54
N ASN A 137 10.46 15.78 3.31
CA ASN A 137 10.31 15.86 4.76
C ASN A 137 9.39 17.04 5.11
N ASN A 138 8.07 16.82 5.03
CA ASN A 138 7.02 17.85 5.13
C ASN A 138 5.89 17.46 6.10
#